data_AF-A0A2U4AEA7-F1
#
_entry.id   AF-A0A2U4AEA7-F1
#
_cell.length_a   1.000
_cell.length_b   1.000
_cell.length_c   1.000
_cell.angle_alpha   90.00
_cell.angle_beta   90.00
_cell.angle_gamma   90.00
#
_symmetry.space_group_name_H-M   'P 1'
#
loop_
_entity.id
_entity.type
_entity.pdbx_description
1 polymer ?
#
loop_
_entity_poly.entity_id
_entity_poly.type
_entity_poly.pdbx_seq_one_letter_code
_entity_poly.pdbx_strand_id
1 'polypeptide(L)'
;MKYFNEFLDGELKSDVFTNSEKIKEAADIIQKLHLIAQELPFDRFSEVKSKIASKYHDLECQLIQEFTGAQRRGEISRMREVAAVLLHFKGYSHCVDVYIKQCQEGAYLRNDIFEDAAILCQRVNKQVGDIFSNPETVLAKLIQNVFEIKLQSFVKDQLEECRKSDAEQYLKSLYDLYTRTTNLSSKLMEFNLGTDKQTFLSKLIKSIFISYLENYIEVETGYLKSRSAMILQRYYDSKNHQKRSIGTGGIQDLKERIRQRTNLPLGPSIDTHGETFLSQEVVVNLLQETKQAFERCHRLSDPSDLPRNAFRIFTILVEFLCIEHIDYALETGLAGIPSSDSRNANLYFLDVVHQANTIFHLFDKQFNDHLMPLISSSPKLSECLQKKKEIIEQMEMKLDTGIDRTLNCMIGQMKHILAAEQKKTDFKPEDENNVLIQYTNACVKVCAYVRKQVEKIKNSMDGKNVDTVLMELGVRFHRLIYEHLQQYSYSCMGGMLAICDVAEYRKCAKDFKIPLVLQLFDTLHALCNLLVVNPDNLKQVCSGEQLANLDKNILHSFVQLRADYRSARLARHFS
;
A
#
# COMPACT_ATOMS: atom_id res chain seq x y z
N MET A 1 -67.81 -38.07 -21.12
CA MET A 1 -69.25 -37.86 -21.33
C MET A 1 -70.09 -38.07 -20.07
N LYS A 2 -70.02 -39.21 -19.36
CA LYS A 2 -70.81 -39.45 -18.12
C LYS A 2 -70.69 -38.32 -17.09
N TYR A 3 -69.47 -37.95 -16.69
CA TYR A 3 -69.24 -36.89 -15.70
C TYR A 3 -69.56 -35.48 -16.22
N PHE A 4 -69.44 -35.22 -17.53
CA PHE A 4 -69.83 -33.93 -18.11
C PHE A 4 -71.35 -33.74 -18.06
N ASN A 5 -72.12 -34.82 -18.27
CA ASN A 5 -73.57 -34.82 -18.13
C ASN A 5 -73.99 -34.58 -16.68
N GLU A 6 -73.24 -35.07 -15.68
CA GLU A 6 -73.50 -34.76 -14.26
C GLU A 6 -73.33 -33.27 -13.94
N PHE A 7 -72.39 -32.58 -14.59
CA PHE A 7 -72.23 -31.12 -14.47
C PHE A 7 -73.29 -30.33 -15.28
N LEU A 8 -73.84 -30.90 -16.35
CA LEU A 8 -74.98 -30.36 -17.10
C LEU A 8 -76.30 -30.48 -16.33
N ASP A 9 -76.53 -31.63 -15.69
CA ASP A 9 -77.76 -31.95 -14.96
C ASP A 9 -77.78 -31.33 -13.55
N GLY A 10 -76.63 -30.88 -13.04
CA GLY A 10 -76.51 -30.18 -11.75
C GLY A 10 -76.44 -31.07 -10.51
N GLU A 11 -76.57 -32.38 -10.67
CA GLU A 11 -76.42 -33.37 -9.59
C GLU A 11 -75.15 -34.21 -9.79
N LEU A 12 -74.14 -34.01 -8.93
CA LEU A 12 -72.93 -34.83 -8.88
C LEU A 12 -73.27 -36.21 -8.27
N LYS A 13 -73.80 -37.12 -9.10
CA LYS A 13 -74.24 -38.47 -8.69
C LYS A 13 -73.09 -39.46 -8.49
N SER A 14 -71.89 -39.14 -8.95
CA SER A 14 -70.73 -40.03 -8.85
C SER A 14 -69.95 -39.86 -7.55
N ASP A 15 -69.65 -40.98 -6.89
CA ASP A 15 -68.80 -41.07 -5.68
C ASP A 15 -67.40 -40.47 -5.87
N VAL A 16 -66.99 -40.23 -7.11
CA VAL A 16 -65.67 -39.70 -7.46
C VAL A 16 -65.50 -38.27 -6.95
N PHE A 17 -66.53 -37.42 -7.02
CA PHE A 17 -66.43 -36.00 -6.61
C PHE A 17 -66.89 -35.73 -5.17
N THR A 18 -67.40 -36.75 -4.49
CA THR A 18 -67.95 -36.70 -3.12
C THR A 18 -67.13 -37.52 -2.12
N ASN A 19 -66.37 -38.53 -2.55
CA ASN A 19 -65.53 -39.34 -1.68
C ASN A 19 -64.09 -38.77 -1.59
N SER A 20 -63.67 -38.38 -0.38
CA SER A 20 -62.33 -37.86 -0.09
C SER A 20 -61.21 -38.85 -0.39
N GLU A 21 -61.47 -40.16 -0.42
CA GLU A 21 -60.47 -41.19 -0.74
C GLU A 21 -60.19 -41.30 -2.25
N LYS A 22 -61.10 -40.78 -3.10
CA LYS A 22 -60.98 -40.81 -4.57
C LYS A 22 -60.47 -39.50 -5.17
N ILE A 23 -59.84 -38.66 -4.36
CA ILE A 23 -59.36 -37.33 -4.75
C ILE A 23 -58.49 -37.34 -6.01
N LYS A 24 -57.71 -38.41 -6.24
CA LYS A 24 -56.86 -38.57 -7.44
C LYS A 24 -57.68 -38.80 -8.71
N GLU A 25 -58.66 -39.70 -8.64
CA GLU A 25 -59.58 -39.96 -9.76
C GLU A 25 -60.42 -38.71 -10.06
N ALA A 26 -60.85 -37.99 -9.02
CA ALA A 26 -61.55 -36.72 -9.12
C ALA A 26 -60.69 -35.65 -9.82
N ALA A 27 -59.41 -35.56 -9.46
CA ALA A 27 -58.47 -34.61 -10.02
C ALA A 27 -58.19 -34.87 -11.51
N ASP A 28 -57.97 -36.13 -11.92
CA ASP A 28 -57.77 -36.49 -13.32
C ASP A 28 -59.01 -36.21 -14.18
N ILE A 29 -60.20 -36.50 -13.64
CA ILE A 29 -61.46 -36.30 -14.37
C ILE A 29 -61.79 -34.81 -14.46
N ILE A 30 -61.64 -34.03 -13.39
CA ILE A 30 -61.92 -32.58 -13.42
C ILE A 30 -60.93 -31.84 -14.33
N GLN A 31 -59.67 -32.27 -14.39
CA GLN A 31 -58.66 -31.65 -15.24
C GLN A 31 -59.00 -31.86 -16.73
N LYS A 32 -59.37 -33.08 -17.12
CA LYS A 32 -59.85 -33.38 -18.48
C LYS A 32 -61.16 -32.64 -18.81
N LEU A 33 -62.09 -32.57 -17.86
CA LEU A 33 -63.35 -31.81 -18.02
C LEU A 33 -63.09 -30.32 -18.17
N HIS A 34 -62.13 -29.75 -17.44
CA HIS A 34 -61.77 -28.33 -17.53
C HIS A 34 -61.15 -27.99 -18.88
N LEU A 35 -60.26 -28.84 -19.41
CA LEU A 35 -59.71 -28.68 -20.77
C LEU A 35 -60.80 -28.74 -21.84
N ILE A 36 -61.70 -29.73 -21.76
CA ILE A 36 -62.84 -29.84 -22.69
C ILE A 36 -63.79 -28.63 -22.56
N ALA A 37 -64.01 -28.15 -21.33
CA ALA A 37 -64.86 -26.98 -21.07
C ALA A 37 -64.29 -25.68 -21.67
N GLN A 38 -62.97 -25.56 -21.84
CA GLN A 38 -62.38 -24.39 -22.48
C GLN A 38 -62.68 -24.32 -23.99
N GLU A 39 -62.75 -25.47 -24.68
CA GLU A 39 -63.01 -25.57 -26.13
C GLU A 39 -64.50 -25.39 -26.53
N LEU A 40 -65.43 -25.38 -25.57
CA LEU A 40 -66.87 -25.28 -25.85
C LEU A 40 -67.34 -23.83 -26.12
N PRO A 41 -68.41 -23.60 -26.90
CA PRO A 41 -68.98 -22.26 -27.12
C PRO A 41 -69.48 -21.63 -25.81
N PHE A 42 -69.12 -20.37 -25.56
CA PHE A 42 -69.45 -19.66 -24.31
C PHE A 42 -70.96 -19.45 -24.14
N ASP A 43 -71.67 -19.13 -25.23
CA ASP A 43 -73.08 -18.71 -25.21
C ASP A 43 -74.07 -19.79 -24.74
N ARG A 44 -73.70 -21.08 -24.80
CA ARG A 44 -74.59 -22.20 -24.43
C ARG A 44 -74.18 -22.95 -23.16
N PHE A 45 -72.93 -22.82 -22.73
CA PHE A 45 -72.36 -23.66 -21.66
C PHE A 45 -71.74 -22.85 -20.52
N SER A 46 -72.07 -21.57 -20.38
CA SER A 46 -71.50 -20.66 -19.38
C SER A 46 -71.65 -21.16 -17.94
N GLU A 47 -72.83 -21.66 -17.56
CA GLU A 47 -73.08 -22.22 -16.21
C GLU A 47 -72.26 -23.47 -15.93
N VAL A 48 -72.19 -24.40 -16.90
CA VAL A 48 -71.44 -25.65 -16.78
C VAL A 48 -69.94 -25.38 -16.72
N LYS A 49 -69.44 -24.44 -17.53
CA LYS A 49 -68.05 -23.96 -17.47
C LYS A 49 -67.72 -23.38 -16.09
N SER A 50 -68.63 -22.57 -15.52
CA SER A 50 -68.46 -21.98 -14.19
C SER A 50 -68.42 -23.04 -13.09
N LYS A 51 -69.33 -24.02 -13.12
CA LYS A 51 -69.36 -25.13 -12.14
C LYS A 51 -68.12 -26.01 -12.23
N ILE A 52 -67.64 -26.33 -13.44
CA ILE A 52 -66.41 -27.09 -13.65
C ILE A 52 -65.18 -26.30 -13.15
N ALA A 53 -65.13 -24.98 -13.41
CA ALA A 53 -64.05 -24.13 -12.94
C ALA A 53 -64.03 -23.98 -11.41
N SER A 54 -65.19 -23.81 -10.76
CA SER A 54 -65.31 -23.78 -9.30
C SER A 54 -64.82 -25.10 -8.69
N LYS A 55 -65.30 -26.24 -9.19
CA LYS A 55 -64.89 -27.55 -8.66
C LYS A 55 -63.42 -27.87 -8.93
N TYR A 56 -62.87 -27.40 -10.06
CA TYR A 56 -61.44 -27.47 -10.35
C TYR A 56 -60.62 -26.71 -9.30
N HIS A 57 -61.03 -25.48 -8.95
CA HIS A 57 -60.35 -24.68 -7.94
C HIS A 57 -60.50 -25.25 -6.52
N ASP A 58 -61.68 -25.79 -6.18
CA ASP A 58 -61.92 -26.44 -4.89
C ASP A 58 -61.03 -27.69 -4.72
N LEU A 59 -60.93 -28.53 -5.76
CA LEU A 59 -60.07 -29.71 -5.77
C LEU A 59 -58.59 -29.33 -5.72
N GLU A 60 -58.19 -28.27 -6.42
CA GLU A 60 -56.84 -27.72 -6.35
C GLU A 60 -56.47 -27.27 -4.92
N CYS A 61 -57.37 -26.53 -4.25
CA CYS A 61 -57.18 -26.14 -2.85
C CYS A 61 -57.08 -27.35 -1.91
N GLN A 62 -57.94 -28.36 -2.10
CA GLN A 62 -57.92 -29.58 -1.29
C GLN A 62 -56.62 -30.38 -1.48
N LEU A 63 -56.14 -30.51 -2.72
CA LEU A 63 -54.87 -31.18 -3.02
C LEU A 63 -53.68 -30.46 -2.37
N ILE A 64 -53.65 -29.12 -2.37
CA ILE A 64 -52.59 -28.34 -1.72
C ILE A 64 -52.65 -28.49 -0.19
N GLN A 65 -53.84 -28.50 0.40
CA GLN A 65 -54.02 -28.77 1.83
C GLN A 65 -53.56 -30.18 2.21
N GLU A 66 -53.90 -31.18 1.38
CA GLU A 66 -53.47 -32.55 1.58
C GLU A 66 -51.95 -32.68 1.47
N PHE A 67 -51.33 -32.04 0.48
CA PHE A 67 -49.88 -31.97 0.34
C PHE A 67 -49.21 -31.37 1.58
N THR A 68 -49.75 -30.25 2.08
CA THR A 68 -49.26 -29.57 3.28
C THR A 68 -49.39 -30.46 4.52
N GLY A 69 -50.51 -31.17 4.65
CA GLY A 69 -50.73 -32.15 5.72
C GLY A 69 -49.74 -33.31 5.67
N ALA A 70 -49.48 -33.85 4.48
CA ALA A 70 -48.49 -34.90 4.26
C ALA A 70 -47.06 -34.43 4.60
N GLN A 71 -46.71 -33.18 4.25
CA GLN A 71 -45.42 -32.58 4.60
C GLN A 71 -45.23 -32.47 6.11
N ARG A 72 -46.25 -32.05 6.85
CA ARG A 72 -46.19 -31.95 8.33
C ARG A 72 -46.03 -33.31 9.01
N ARG A 73 -46.57 -34.38 8.41
CA ARG A 73 -46.44 -35.76 8.89
C ARG A 73 -45.17 -36.47 8.42
N GLY A 74 -44.42 -35.87 7.49
CA GLY A 74 -43.21 -36.47 6.91
C GLY A 74 -43.49 -37.58 5.89
N GLU A 75 -44.68 -37.62 5.30
CA GLU A 75 -45.14 -38.68 4.38
C GLU A 75 -44.66 -38.41 2.93
N ILE A 76 -43.38 -38.70 2.64
CA ILE A 76 -42.75 -38.43 1.32
C ILE A 76 -43.51 -39.09 0.16
N SER A 77 -43.95 -40.34 0.33
CA SER A 77 -44.70 -41.07 -0.70
C SER A 77 -46.01 -40.37 -1.05
N ARG A 78 -46.73 -39.85 -0.05
CA ARG A 78 -47.99 -39.14 -0.27
C ARG A 78 -47.76 -37.79 -0.94
N MET A 79 -46.69 -37.08 -0.55
CA MET A 79 -46.30 -35.82 -1.20
C MET A 79 -45.98 -36.03 -2.69
N ARG A 80 -45.25 -37.11 -3.04
CA ARG A 80 -44.94 -37.45 -4.44
C ARG A 80 -46.20 -37.68 -5.26
N GLU A 81 -47.14 -38.46 -4.73
CA GLU A 81 -48.39 -38.75 -5.41
C GLU A 81 -49.23 -37.49 -5.65
N VAL A 82 -49.38 -36.65 -4.63
CA VAL A 82 -50.17 -35.41 -4.72
C VAL A 82 -49.49 -34.39 -5.63
N ALA A 83 -48.16 -34.27 -5.59
CA ALA A 83 -47.40 -33.41 -6.49
C ALA A 83 -47.52 -33.85 -7.97
N ALA A 84 -47.53 -35.16 -8.24
CA ALA A 84 -47.70 -35.69 -9.60
C ALA A 84 -49.08 -35.33 -10.19
N VAL A 85 -50.14 -35.39 -9.38
CA VAL A 85 -51.49 -34.97 -9.78
C VAL A 85 -51.54 -33.45 -9.98
N LEU A 86 -50.99 -32.68 -9.03
CA LEU A 86 -50.96 -31.21 -9.09
C LEU A 86 -50.14 -30.67 -10.27
N LEU A 87 -49.21 -31.44 -10.84
CA LEU A 87 -48.42 -31.03 -12.01
C LEU A 87 -49.29 -30.63 -13.21
N HIS A 88 -50.48 -31.23 -13.32
CA HIS A 88 -51.45 -30.95 -14.38
C HIS A 88 -52.39 -29.78 -14.05
N PHE A 89 -52.23 -29.16 -12.88
CA PHE A 89 -53.01 -28.03 -12.38
C PHE A 89 -52.23 -26.72 -12.47
N LYS A 90 -52.96 -25.59 -12.63
CA LYS A 90 -52.35 -24.25 -12.70
C LYS A 90 -51.67 -23.87 -11.37
N GLY A 91 -52.18 -24.37 -10.24
CA GLY A 91 -51.70 -24.12 -8.88
C GLY A 91 -50.48 -24.94 -8.46
N TYR A 92 -49.84 -25.68 -9.37
CA TYR A 92 -48.58 -26.39 -9.06
C TYR A 92 -47.50 -25.47 -8.49
N SER A 93 -47.37 -24.25 -9.03
CA SER A 93 -46.43 -23.24 -8.52
C SER A 93 -46.74 -22.85 -7.07
N HIS A 94 -48.02 -22.70 -6.73
CA HIS A 94 -48.44 -22.39 -5.37
C HIS A 94 -48.13 -23.54 -4.40
N CYS A 95 -48.29 -24.78 -4.83
CA CYS A 95 -47.88 -25.96 -4.06
C CYS A 95 -46.38 -25.93 -3.72
N VAL A 96 -45.53 -25.59 -4.70
CA VAL A 96 -44.08 -25.42 -4.51
C VAL A 96 -43.78 -24.28 -3.53
N ASP A 97 -44.47 -23.14 -3.64
CA ASP A 97 -44.28 -22.00 -2.72
C ASP A 97 -44.65 -22.37 -1.27
N VAL A 98 -45.75 -23.10 -1.07
CA VAL A 98 -46.18 -23.60 0.25
C VAL A 98 -45.17 -24.60 0.81
N TYR A 99 -44.67 -25.52 -0.04
CA TYR A 99 -43.61 -26.46 0.33
C TYR A 99 -42.37 -25.74 0.85
N ILE A 100 -41.88 -24.74 0.09
CA ILE A 100 -40.70 -23.95 0.44
C ILE A 100 -40.92 -23.21 1.76
N LYS A 101 -42.08 -22.55 1.92
CA LYS A 101 -42.41 -21.82 3.15
C LYS A 101 -42.39 -22.74 4.36
N GLN A 102 -43.01 -23.91 4.26
CA GLN A 102 -43.06 -24.89 5.34
C GLN A 102 -41.67 -25.50 5.65
N CYS A 103 -40.80 -25.66 4.64
CA CYS A 103 -39.41 -26.07 4.85
C CYS A 103 -38.56 -25.01 5.57
N GLN A 104 -38.88 -23.72 5.36
CA GLN A 104 -38.19 -22.60 6.00
C GLN A 104 -38.66 -22.35 7.44
N GLU A 105 -39.87 -22.79 7.81
CA GLU A 105 -40.37 -22.74 9.19
C GLU A 105 -39.46 -23.57 10.11
N GLY A 106 -38.88 -22.91 11.13
CA GLY A 106 -37.94 -23.55 12.06
C GLY A 106 -36.53 -23.82 11.49
N ALA A 107 -36.21 -23.34 10.29
CA ALA A 107 -34.88 -23.55 9.69
C ALA A 107 -33.80 -22.58 10.21
N TYR A 108 -34.20 -21.40 10.69
CA TYR A 108 -33.29 -20.31 11.10
C TYR A 108 -33.33 -20.12 12.61
N LEU A 109 -32.79 -21.10 13.34
CA LEU A 109 -32.80 -21.12 14.81
C LEU A 109 -31.41 -20.88 15.41
N ARG A 110 -30.34 -20.92 14.61
CA ARG A 110 -28.97 -20.71 15.07
C ARG A 110 -28.55 -19.26 14.88
N ASN A 111 -27.45 -18.88 15.53
CA ASN A 111 -26.86 -17.54 15.40
C ASN A 111 -26.28 -17.27 14.00
N ASP A 112 -26.05 -18.30 13.17
CA ASP A 112 -25.50 -18.17 11.83
C ASP A 112 -26.53 -18.54 10.74
N ILE A 113 -27.15 -17.51 10.18
CA ILE A 113 -28.15 -17.63 9.11
C ILE A 113 -27.54 -18.22 7.82
N PHE A 114 -26.26 -18.00 7.54
CA PHE A 114 -25.63 -18.51 6.31
C PHE A 114 -25.41 -20.02 6.39
N GLU A 115 -25.02 -20.52 7.55
CA GLU A 115 -24.87 -21.97 7.78
C GLU A 115 -26.24 -22.65 7.83
N ASP A 116 -27.22 -22.05 8.50
CA ASP A 116 -28.61 -22.53 8.50
C ASP A 116 -29.19 -22.59 7.08
N ALA A 117 -28.94 -21.58 6.25
CA ALA A 117 -29.33 -21.57 4.84
C ALA A 117 -28.66 -22.71 4.04
N ALA A 118 -27.36 -22.98 4.27
CA ALA A 118 -26.65 -24.08 3.62
C ALA A 118 -27.23 -25.45 4.00
N ILE A 119 -27.45 -25.68 5.30
CA ILE A 119 -28.05 -26.91 5.84
C ILE A 119 -29.46 -27.10 5.30
N LEU A 120 -30.27 -26.04 5.26
CA LEU A 120 -31.61 -26.05 4.69
C LEU A 120 -31.58 -26.49 3.22
N CYS A 121 -30.73 -25.88 2.39
CA CYS A 121 -30.63 -26.22 0.98
C CYS A 121 -30.15 -27.66 0.78
N GLN A 122 -29.19 -28.12 1.58
CA GLN A 122 -28.70 -29.51 1.51
C GLN A 122 -29.79 -30.52 1.89
N ARG A 123 -30.55 -30.24 2.96
CA ARG A 123 -31.67 -31.09 3.40
C ARG A 123 -32.75 -31.17 2.31
N VAL A 124 -33.15 -30.03 1.75
CA VAL A 124 -34.18 -29.99 0.71
C VAL A 124 -33.67 -30.65 -0.58
N ASN A 125 -32.42 -30.46 -0.97
CA ASN A 125 -31.82 -31.13 -2.14
C ASN A 125 -31.91 -32.66 -2.07
N LYS A 126 -31.77 -33.25 -0.87
CA LYS A 126 -31.94 -34.70 -0.66
C LYS A 126 -33.39 -35.16 -0.78
N GLN A 127 -34.36 -34.33 -0.41
CA GLN A 127 -35.78 -34.70 -0.36
C GLN A 127 -36.53 -34.38 -1.66
N VAL A 128 -36.13 -33.31 -2.36
CA VAL A 128 -36.88 -32.75 -3.49
C VAL A 128 -36.93 -33.70 -4.69
N GLY A 129 -35.85 -34.47 -4.94
CA GLY A 129 -35.81 -35.49 -5.99
C GLY A 129 -36.76 -36.66 -5.73
N ASP A 130 -37.12 -36.90 -4.46
CA ASP A 130 -38.09 -37.91 -4.08
C ASP A 130 -39.54 -37.40 -4.09
N ILE A 131 -39.79 -36.12 -4.31
CA ILE A 131 -41.14 -35.54 -4.20
C ILE A 131 -41.61 -34.99 -5.55
N PHE A 132 -40.74 -34.28 -6.27
CA PHE A 132 -41.11 -33.54 -7.47
C PHE A 132 -40.42 -34.11 -8.71
N SER A 133 -41.13 -34.07 -9.85
CA SER A 133 -40.60 -34.51 -11.15
C SER A 133 -39.45 -33.61 -11.66
N ASN A 134 -39.46 -32.33 -11.28
CA ASN A 134 -38.44 -31.33 -11.65
C ASN A 134 -37.76 -30.75 -10.38
N PRO A 135 -36.81 -31.48 -9.77
CA PRO A 135 -36.18 -31.04 -8.52
C PRO A 135 -35.36 -29.75 -8.65
N GLU A 136 -34.76 -29.52 -9.83
CA GLU A 136 -33.90 -28.37 -10.11
C GLU A 136 -34.66 -27.04 -9.98
N THR A 137 -35.90 -26.98 -10.48
CA THR A 137 -36.71 -25.75 -10.46
C THR A 137 -37.19 -25.41 -9.04
N VAL A 138 -37.53 -26.43 -8.26
CA VAL A 138 -37.94 -26.27 -6.85
C VAL A 138 -36.75 -25.82 -6.00
N LEU A 139 -35.56 -26.41 -6.20
CA LEU A 139 -34.35 -26.01 -5.49
C LEU A 139 -33.91 -24.59 -5.87
N ALA A 140 -33.97 -24.23 -7.15
CA ALA A 140 -33.69 -22.87 -7.61
C ALA A 140 -34.66 -21.85 -6.97
N LYS A 141 -35.96 -22.18 -6.91
CA LYS A 141 -36.97 -21.32 -6.26
C LYS A 141 -36.75 -21.20 -4.75
N LEU A 142 -36.32 -22.27 -4.08
CA LEU A 142 -35.92 -22.23 -2.67
C LEU A 142 -34.75 -21.26 -2.47
N ILE A 143 -33.67 -21.42 -3.23
CA ILE A 143 -32.47 -20.58 -3.13
C ILE A 143 -32.83 -19.12 -3.41
N GLN A 144 -33.66 -18.85 -4.42
CA GLN A 144 -34.15 -17.50 -4.70
C GLN A 144 -34.87 -16.90 -3.48
N ASN A 145 -35.81 -17.62 -2.87
CA ASN A 145 -36.52 -17.15 -1.67
C ASN A 145 -35.58 -16.94 -0.48
N VAL A 146 -34.57 -17.81 -0.29
CA VAL A 146 -33.56 -17.64 0.77
C VAL A 146 -32.79 -16.34 0.57
N PHE A 147 -32.34 -16.06 -0.66
CA PHE A 147 -31.55 -14.87 -0.98
C PHE A 147 -32.37 -13.58 -0.92
N GLU A 148 -33.49 -13.52 -1.66
CA GLU A 148 -34.29 -12.29 -1.83
C GLU A 148 -35.14 -11.94 -0.60
N ILE A 149 -35.51 -12.92 0.23
CA ILE A 149 -36.34 -12.66 1.42
C ILE A 149 -35.49 -12.65 2.69
N LYS A 150 -34.79 -13.76 2.98
CA LYS A 150 -34.12 -13.92 4.27
C LYS A 150 -32.76 -13.24 4.32
N LEU A 151 -31.87 -13.53 3.39
CA LEU A 151 -30.54 -12.92 3.37
C LEU A 151 -30.62 -11.42 3.09
N GLN A 152 -31.46 -11.00 2.15
CA GLN A 152 -31.63 -9.57 1.86
C GLN A 152 -32.12 -8.77 3.07
N SER A 153 -33.12 -9.27 3.81
CA SER A 153 -33.58 -8.62 5.05
C SER A 153 -32.46 -8.57 6.10
N PHE A 154 -31.78 -9.70 6.33
CA PHE A 154 -30.70 -9.77 7.33
C PHE A 154 -29.54 -8.83 6.99
N VAL A 155 -29.09 -8.80 5.74
CA VAL A 155 -28.02 -7.90 5.27
C VAL A 155 -28.45 -6.45 5.44
N LYS A 156 -29.70 -6.11 5.09
CA LYS A 156 -30.23 -4.75 5.25
C LYS A 156 -30.20 -4.32 6.72
N ASP A 157 -30.74 -5.14 7.62
CA ASP A 157 -30.83 -4.81 9.05
C ASP A 157 -29.43 -4.61 9.67
N GLN A 158 -28.49 -5.51 9.37
CA GLN A 158 -27.10 -5.42 9.86
C GLN A 158 -26.36 -4.18 9.32
N LEU A 159 -26.50 -3.88 8.02
CA LEU A 159 -25.82 -2.74 7.41
C LEU A 159 -26.42 -1.40 7.83
N GLU A 160 -27.74 -1.32 8.02
CA GLU A 160 -28.39 -0.10 8.53
C GLU A 160 -28.03 0.21 9.99
N GLU A 161 -27.87 -0.83 10.82
CA GLU A 161 -27.37 -0.67 12.18
C GLU A 161 -25.91 -0.18 12.18
N CYS A 162 -25.03 -0.82 11.42
CA CYS A 162 -23.62 -0.44 11.35
C CYS A 162 -23.43 0.97 10.78
N ARG A 163 -24.23 1.37 9.78
CA ARG A 163 -24.15 2.71 9.15
C ARG A 163 -24.43 3.84 10.14
N LYS A 164 -25.21 3.59 11.21
CA LYS A 164 -25.51 4.58 12.25
C LYS A 164 -24.41 4.71 13.29
N SER A 165 -23.59 3.67 13.45
CA SER A 165 -22.52 3.60 14.45
C SER A 165 -21.23 4.22 13.92
N ASP A 166 -20.62 3.59 12.92
CA ASP A 166 -19.26 3.93 12.47
C ASP A 166 -19.01 3.42 11.03
N ALA A 167 -18.29 4.22 10.25
CA ALA A 167 -17.94 3.91 8.87
C ALA A 167 -17.00 2.70 8.77
N GLU A 168 -16.07 2.53 9.73
CA GLU A 168 -15.17 1.37 9.77
C GLU A 168 -15.97 0.08 9.99
N GLN A 169 -16.87 0.09 10.96
CA GLN A 169 -17.73 -1.04 11.27
C GLN A 169 -18.64 -1.38 10.09
N TYR A 170 -19.21 -0.37 9.42
CA TYR A 170 -20.00 -0.57 8.21
C TYR A 170 -19.19 -1.25 7.09
N LEU A 171 -17.96 -0.78 6.80
CA LEU A 171 -17.12 -1.37 5.74
C LEU A 171 -16.69 -2.81 6.08
N LYS A 172 -16.37 -3.09 7.35
CA LYS A 172 -16.05 -4.45 7.83
C LYS A 172 -17.26 -5.38 7.71
N SER A 173 -18.43 -4.93 8.14
CA SER A 173 -19.67 -5.72 8.03
C SER A 173 -20.07 -5.97 6.59
N LEU A 174 -19.95 -4.96 5.70
CA LEU A 174 -20.20 -5.13 4.27
C LEU A 174 -19.27 -6.18 3.65
N TYR A 175 -17.98 -6.12 3.97
CA TYR A 175 -17.00 -7.11 3.53
C TYR A 175 -17.31 -8.52 4.03
N ASP A 176 -17.63 -8.68 5.32
CA ASP A 176 -17.96 -9.98 5.92
C ASP A 176 -19.22 -10.57 5.29
N LEU A 177 -20.32 -9.80 5.24
CA LEU A 177 -21.60 -10.24 4.70
C LEU A 177 -21.48 -10.61 3.22
N TYR A 178 -20.77 -9.84 2.41
CA TYR A 178 -20.54 -10.16 1.01
C TYR A 178 -19.68 -11.43 0.85
N THR A 179 -18.62 -11.58 1.66
CA THR A 179 -17.75 -12.76 1.64
C THR A 179 -18.51 -14.02 2.07
N ARG A 180 -19.34 -13.95 3.11
CA ARG A 180 -20.17 -15.07 3.56
C ARG A 180 -21.24 -15.43 2.55
N THR A 181 -21.87 -14.44 1.91
CA THR A 181 -22.87 -14.69 0.85
C THR A 181 -22.23 -15.37 -0.38
N THR A 182 -21.04 -14.92 -0.78
CA THR A 182 -20.30 -15.52 -1.91
C THR A 182 -19.77 -16.92 -1.57
N ASN A 183 -19.35 -17.16 -0.33
CA ASN A 183 -18.98 -18.50 0.15
C ASN A 183 -20.20 -19.44 0.18
N LEU A 184 -21.36 -18.96 0.65
CA LEU A 184 -22.61 -19.72 0.59
C LEU A 184 -22.96 -20.06 -0.86
N SER A 185 -22.93 -19.09 -1.77
CA SER A 185 -23.14 -19.31 -3.21
C SER A 185 -22.19 -20.38 -3.78
N SER A 186 -20.92 -20.36 -3.38
CA SER A 186 -19.94 -21.38 -3.79
C SER A 186 -20.32 -22.78 -3.29
N LYS A 187 -20.78 -22.92 -2.04
CA LYS A 187 -21.32 -24.19 -1.51
C LYS A 187 -22.57 -24.65 -2.29
N LEU A 188 -23.45 -23.73 -2.67
CA LEU A 188 -24.68 -24.03 -3.41
C LEU A 188 -24.40 -24.42 -4.88
N MET A 189 -23.25 -24.05 -5.43
CA MET A 189 -22.85 -24.37 -6.79
C MET A 189 -22.64 -25.87 -7.02
N GLU A 190 -22.44 -26.65 -5.96
CA GLU A 190 -22.36 -28.11 -6.00
C GLU A 190 -23.70 -28.77 -6.37
N PHE A 191 -24.82 -28.08 -6.16
CA PHE A 191 -26.14 -28.63 -6.46
C PHE A 191 -26.46 -28.56 -7.96
N ASN A 192 -27.32 -29.49 -8.40
CA ASN A 192 -27.82 -29.48 -9.77
C ASN A 192 -28.96 -28.46 -9.90
N LEU A 193 -28.64 -27.29 -10.46
CA LEU A 193 -29.53 -26.13 -10.60
C LEU A 193 -29.76 -25.77 -12.09
N GLY A 194 -29.45 -26.70 -13.01
CA GLY A 194 -29.46 -26.46 -14.46
C GLY A 194 -28.14 -25.87 -15.00
N THR A 195 -28.13 -25.56 -16.29
CA THR A 195 -26.93 -25.17 -17.06
C THR A 195 -26.39 -23.77 -16.70
N ASP A 196 -27.25 -22.85 -16.26
CA ASP A 196 -26.89 -21.44 -15.99
C ASP A 196 -26.72 -21.10 -14.50
N LYS A 197 -26.41 -22.10 -13.67
CA LYS A 197 -26.35 -21.95 -12.20
C LYS A 197 -25.43 -20.83 -11.70
N GLN A 198 -24.29 -20.60 -12.36
CA GLN A 198 -23.35 -19.54 -12.00
C GLN A 198 -23.96 -18.15 -12.21
N THR A 199 -24.62 -17.94 -13.36
CA THR A 199 -25.27 -16.69 -13.71
C THR A 199 -26.46 -16.42 -12.79
N PHE A 200 -27.23 -17.46 -12.46
CA PHE A 200 -28.35 -17.38 -11.51
C PHE A 200 -27.88 -16.91 -10.13
N LEU A 201 -26.91 -17.60 -9.53
CA LEU A 201 -26.39 -17.23 -8.20
C LEU A 201 -25.73 -15.85 -8.19
N SER A 202 -25.03 -15.49 -9.27
CA SER A 202 -24.43 -14.16 -9.41
C SER A 202 -25.49 -13.05 -9.45
N LYS A 203 -26.64 -13.29 -10.11
CA LYS A 203 -27.77 -12.35 -10.12
C LYS A 203 -28.39 -12.18 -8.73
N LEU A 204 -28.51 -13.25 -7.96
CA LEU A 204 -29.03 -13.19 -6.58
C LEU A 204 -28.09 -12.42 -5.64
N ILE A 205 -26.78 -12.59 -5.77
CA ILE A 205 -25.82 -11.78 -4.99
C ILE A 205 -25.94 -10.31 -5.41
N LYS A 206 -26.00 -10.04 -6.72
CA LYS A 206 -26.14 -8.66 -7.23
C LYS A 206 -27.43 -8.01 -6.75
N SER A 207 -28.57 -8.70 -6.71
CA SER A 207 -29.84 -8.11 -6.25
C SER A 207 -29.80 -7.65 -4.80
N ILE A 208 -29.02 -8.32 -3.95
CA ILE A 208 -28.84 -7.94 -2.54
C ILE A 208 -27.85 -6.76 -2.41
N PHE A 209 -26.73 -6.81 -3.14
CA PHE A 209 -25.58 -5.95 -2.86
C PHE A 209 -25.41 -4.74 -3.78
N ILE A 210 -26.09 -4.66 -4.94
CA ILE A 210 -25.84 -3.64 -5.97
C ILE A 210 -25.85 -2.21 -5.43
N SER A 211 -26.87 -1.83 -4.65
CA SER A 211 -27.00 -0.47 -4.10
C SER A 211 -25.91 -0.11 -3.07
N TYR A 212 -25.35 -1.11 -2.39
CA TYR A 212 -24.26 -0.93 -1.44
C TYR A 212 -22.89 -0.86 -2.13
N LEU A 213 -22.70 -1.63 -3.20
CA LEU A 213 -21.44 -1.69 -3.96
C LEU A 213 -21.25 -0.49 -4.89
N GLU A 214 -22.33 0.08 -5.44
CA GLU A 214 -22.25 1.29 -6.28
C GLU A 214 -21.60 2.48 -5.54
N ASN A 215 -21.90 2.63 -4.25
CA ASN A 215 -21.38 3.72 -3.42
C ASN A 215 -20.17 3.31 -2.56
N TYR A 216 -19.73 2.05 -2.65
CA TYR A 216 -18.69 1.49 -1.78
C TYR A 216 -17.39 2.31 -1.83
N ILE A 217 -16.89 2.61 -3.02
CA ILE A 217 -15.58 3.26 -3.17
C ILE A 217 -15.57 4.70 -2.63
N GLU A 218 -16.69 5.42 -2.69
CA GLU A 218 -16.79 6.76 -2.10
C GLU A 218 -16.75 6.69 -0.57
N VAL A 219 -17.44 5.72 0.03
CA VAL A 219 -17.40 5.50 1.49
C VAL A 219 -16.00 5.06 1.94
N GLU A 220 -15.38 4.11 1.23
CA GLU A 220 -14.02 3.62 1.51
C GLU A 220 -12.99 4.74 1.44
N THR A 221 -13.00 5.54 0.38
CA THR A 221 -12.06 6.64 0.20
C THR A 221 -12.30 7.76 1.22
N GLY A 222 -13.55 8.07 1.56
CA GLY A 222 -13.89 9.03 2.61
C GLY A 222 -13.41 8.59 3.99
N TYR A 223 -13.65 7.33 4.35
CA TYR A 223 -13.16 6.72 5.59
C TYR A 223 -11.63 6.75 5.65
N LEU A 224 -10.95 6.26 4.62
CA LEU A 224 -9.48 6.17 4.60
C LEU A 224 -8.83 7.56 4.72
N LYS A 225 -9.38 8.59 4.07
CA LYS A 225 -8.93 9.98 4.21
C LYS A 225 -9.09 10.49 5.64
N SER A 226 -10.28 10.34 6.22
CA SER A 226 -10.56 10.78 7.59
C SER A 226 -9.65 10.07 8.61
N ARG A 227 -9.49 8.75 8.46
CA ARG A 227 -8.66 7.93 9.33
C ARG A 227 -7.17 8.30 9.21
N SER A 228 -6.68 8.47 7.98
CA SER A 228 -5.29 8.87 7.73
C SER A 228 -4.99 10.26 8.30
N ALA A 229 -5.91 11.22 8.13
CA ALA A 229 -5.81 12.55 8.71
C ALA A 229 -5.74 12.49 10.24
N MET A 230 -6.59 11.67 10.88
CA MET A 230 -6.59 11.49 12.34
C MET A 230 -5.28 10.89 12.86
N ILE A 231 -4.72 9.90 12.16
CA ILE A 231 -3.43 9.28 12.51
C ILE A 231 -2.32 10.33 12.49
N LEU A 232 -2.24 11.13 11.41
CA LEU A 232 -1.25 12.19 11.31
C LEU A 232 -1.46 13.27 12.36
N GLN A 233 -2.70 13.74 12.55
CA GLN A 233 -3.02 14.79 13.51
C GLN A 233 -2.63 14.36 14.92
N ARG A 234 -3.01 13.14 15.36
CA ARG A 234 -2.63 12.61 16.67
C ARG A 234 -1.11 12.57 16.86
N TYR A 235 -0.38 12.21 15.82
CA TYR A 235 1.08 12.21 15.86
C TYR A 235 1.66 13.61 16.02
N TYR A 236 1.26 14.57 15.19
CA TYR A 236 1.76 15.94 15.26
C TYR A 236 1.37 16.65 16.56
N ASP A 237 0.16 16.40 17.06
CA ASP A 237 -0.30 16.87 18.37
C ASP A 237 0.56 16.29 19.50
N SER A 238 0.92 14.99 19.44
CA SER A 238 1.81 14.36 20.43
C SER A 238 3.22 14.96 20.45
N LYS A 239 3.64 15.55 19.32
CA LYS A 239 4.91 16.27 19.17
C LYS A 239 4.79 17.76 19.47
N ASN A 240 3.60 18.25 19.86
CA ASN A 240 3.28 19.68 20.01
C ASN A 240 3.65 20.50 18.76
N HIS A 241 3.46 19.90 17.58
CA HIS A 241 3.90 20.47 16.32
C HIS A 241 2.71 20.86 15.45
N GLN A 242 2.62 22.14 15.08
CA GLN A 242 1.65 22.59 14.10
C GLN A 242 2.29 22.63 12.72
N LYS A 243 1.76 21.80 11.82
CA LYS A 243 2.13 21.84 10.41
C LYS A 243 1.95 23.25 9.85
N ARG A 244 3.04 23.83 9.36
CA ARG A 244 2.99 25.08 8.60
C ARG A 244 2.64 24.74 7.16
N SER A 245 1.76 25.53 6.54
CA SER A 245 1.60 25.53 5.08
C SER A 245 2.94 25.89 4.47
N ILE A 246 3.65 24.91 3.94
CA ILE A 246 4.89 25.16 3.21
C ILE A 246 4.47 25.62 1.82
N GLY A 247 4.43 26.94 1.65
CA GLY A 247 4.06 27.53 0.37
C GLY A 247 5.10 27.15 -0.67
N THR A 248 4.70 26.30 -1.63
CA THR A 248 5.40 26.12 -2.90
C THR A 248 5.43 27.47 -3.63
N GLY A 249 6.49 28.25 -3.42
CA GLY A 249 6.60 29.56 -4.05
C GLY A 249 8.01 30.10 -3.90
N GLY A 250 8.64 30.43 -5.03
CA GLY A 250 10.03 30.90 -5.16
C GLY A 250 10.42 32.13 -4.32
N ILE A 251 9.53 32.65 -3.48
CA ILE A 251 9.79 33.67 -2.47
C ILE A 251 10.61 33.11 -1.30
N GLN A 252 10.44 31.82 -0.93
CA GLN A 252 11.23 31.20 0.14
C GLN A 252 12.67 30.90 -0.33
N ASP A 253 12.81 30.49 -1.58
CA ASP A 253 14.08 30.28 -2.28
C ASP A 253 14.80 31.62 -2.57
N LEU A 254 14.04 32.67 -2.89
CA LEU A 254 14.56 34.05 -2.98
C LEU A 254 15.00 34.56 -1.60
N LYS A 255 14.27 34.24 -0.51
CA LYS A 255 14.70 34.55 0.86
C LYS A 255 15.97 33.79 1.25
N GLU A 256 16.15 32.52 0.86
CA GLU A 256 17.40 31.77 1.05
C GLU A 256 18.57 32.38 0.24
N ARG A 257 18.34 32.78 -1.02
CA ARG A 257 19.37 33.46 -1.84
C ARG A 257 19.74 34.84 -1.31
N ILE A 258 18.79 35.58 -0.77
CA ILE A 258 19.05 36.87 -0.10
C ILE A 258 19.79 36.62 1.22
N ARG A 259 19.44 35.60 2.00
CA ARG A 259 20.15 35.18 3.22
C ARG A 259 21.62 34.80 2.97
N GLN A 260 21.93 34.18 1.82
CA GLN A 260 23.33 33.90 1.42
C GLN A 260 24.12 35.16 1.01
N ARG A 261 23.43 36.24 0.62
CA ARG A 261 24.07 37.50 0.17
C ARG A 261 24.07 38.60 1.22
N THR A 262 23.17 38.57 2.20
CA THR A 262 23.07 39.56 3.26
C THR A 262 22.95 38.87 4.62
N ASN A 263 23.90 39.17 5.52
CA ASN A 263 23.90 38.77 6.93
C ASN A 263 22.79 39.49 7.73
N LEU A 264 21.53 39.41 7.29
CA LEU A 264 20.38 39.93 8.02
C LEU A 264 19.62 38.80 8.72
N PRO A 265 19.32 38.91 10.02
CA PRO A 265 18.49 37.94 10.72
C PRO A 265 17.01 38.24 10.44
N LEU A 266 16.42 37.58 9.44
CA LEU A 266 14.97 37.61 9.22
C LEU A 266 14.35 36.23 9.47
N GLY A 267 13.80 36.06 10.67
CA GLY A 267 12.94 34.95 11.06
C GLY A 267 13.62 33.91 11.96
N PRO A 268 12.88 33.29 12.90
CA PRO A 268 13.45 32.34 13.84
C PRO A 268 13.97 31.11 13.09
N SER A 269 15.19 30.68 13.43
CA SER A 269 15.66 29.33 13.14
C SER A 269 14.59 28.34 13.59
N ILE A 270 14.22 27.40 12.72
CA ILE A 270 13.39 26.28 13.16
C ILE A 270 14.29 25.45 14.07
N ASP A 271 14.19 25.67 15.38
CA ASP A 271 14.75 24.76 16.37
C ASP A 271 13.96 23.47 16.28
N THR A 272 14.41 22.59 15.39
CA THR A 272 13.87 21.24 15.19
C THR A 272 14.11 20.37 16.43
N HIS A 273 14.85 20.85 17.44
CA HIS A 273 15.26 20.13 18.65
C HIS A 273 15.85 18.72 18.40
N GLY A 274 16.25 18.41 17.16
CA GLY A 274 16.68 17.07 16.74
C GLY A 274 15.55 16.07 16.46
N GLU A 275 14.29 16.50 16.41
CA GLU A 275 13.12 15.66 16.09
C GLU A 275 12.99 15.47 14.59
N THR A 276 13.03 14.24 14.10
CA THR A 276 13.02 13.91 12.66
C THR A 276 11.67 14.14 11.99
N PHE A 277 10.59 14.23 12.79
CA PHE A 277 9.20 14.21 12.36
C PHE A 277 8.78 12.99 11.51
N LEU A 278 9.70 12.08 11.22
CA LEU A 278 9.43 10.74 10.71
C LEU A 278 9.12 9.81 11.89
N SER A 279 8.09 8.98 11.72
CA SER A 279 7.67 7.98 12.70
C SER A 279 7.26 6.71 11.98
N GLN A 280 7.95 5.62 12.28
CA GLN A 280 7.65 4.30 11.73
C GLN A 280 6.28 3.78 12.19
N GLU A 281 5.83 4.14 13.40
CA GLU A 281 4.50 3.76 13.91
C GLU A 281 3.39 4.38 13.06
N VAL A 282 3.51 5.66 12.72
CA VAL A 282 2.57 6.36 11.82
C VAL A 282 2.52 5.67 10.46
N VAL A 283 3.69 5.34 9.90
CA VAL A 283 3.78 4.64 8.62
C VAL A 283 3.11 3.28 8.67
N VAL A 284 3.41 2.47 9.69
CA VAL A 284 2.79 1.14 9.84
C VAL A 284 1.27 1.25 9.96
N ASN A 285 0.75 2.20 10.74
CA ASN A 285 -0.68 2.42 10.87
C ASN A 285 -1.32 2.81 9.53
N LEU A 286 -0.75 3.78 8.79
CA LEU A 286 -1.26 4.18 7.47
C LEU A 286 -1.23 3.04 6.44
N LEU A 287 -0.15 2.26 6.43
CA LEU A 287 -0.01 1.10 5.54
C LEU A 287 -1.02 0.00 5.91
N GLN A 288 -1.29 -0.20 7.20
CA GLN A 288 -2.27 -1.19 7.68
C GLN A 288 -3.70 -0.81 7.28
N GLU A 289 -4.10 0.45 7.46
CA GLU A 289 -5.42 0.94 7.02
C GLU A 289 -5.57 0.80 5.49
N THR A 290 -4.53 1.16 4.74
CA THR A 290 -4.53 1.02 3.28
C THR A 290 -4.57 -0.45 2.83
N LYS A 291 -3.85 -1.34 3.53
CA LYS A 291 -3.89 -2.78 3.27
C LYS A 291 -5.31 -3.33 3.38
N GLN A 292 -6.01 -3.01 4.47
CA GLN A 292 -7.39 -3.45 4.66
C GLN A 292 -8.31 -2.86 3.60
N ALA A 293 -8.09 -1.62 3.17
CA ALA A 293 -8.82 -1.01 2.06
C ALA A 293 -8.57 -1.76 0.74
N PHE A 294 -7.34 -2.21 0.45
CA PHE A 294 -7.05 -3.04 -0.73
C PHE A 294 -7.74 -4.41 -0.67
N GLU A 295 -7.73 -5.07 0.49
CA GLU A 295 -8.41 -6.36 0.69
C GLU A 295 -9.93 -6.24 0.47
N ARG A 296 -10.55 -5.18 1.01
CA ARG A 296 -11.96 -4.87 0.77
C ARG A 296 -12.21 -4.54 -0.70
N CYS A 297 -11.36 -3.72 -1.30
CA CYS A 297 -11.49 -3.28 -2.70
C CYS A 297 -11.43 -4.46 -3.67
N HIS A 298 -10.52 -5.41 -3.43
CA HIS A 298 -10.40 -6.64 -4.20
C HIS A 298 -11.70 -7.46 -4.22
N ARG A 299 -12.42 -7.48 -3.09
CA ARG A 299 -13.62 -8.30 -2.93
C ARG A 299 -14.91 -7.59 -3.31
N LEU A 300 -15.01 -6.30 -3.05
CA LEU A 300 -16.24 -5.50 -3.16
C LEU A 300 -16.34 -4.70 -4.45
N SER A 301 -15.22 -4.40 -5.13
CA SER A 301 -15.26 -3.71 -6.42
C SER A 301 -15.70 -4.64 -7.54
N ASP A 302 -16.41 -4.10 -8.52
CA ASP A 302 -16.61 -4.81 -9.78
C ASP A 302 -15.25 -5.05 -10.48
N PRO A 303 -15.00 -6.24 -11.07
CA PRO A 303 -13.75 -6.52 -11.77
C PRO A 303 -13.36 -5.50 -12.84
N SER A 304 -14.33 -4.83 -13.51
CA SER A 304 -14.00 -3.80 -14.51
C SER A 304 -13.47 -2.51 -13.88
N ASP A 305 -13.93 -2.16 -12.67
CA ASP A 305 -13.55 -0.94 -11.96
C ASP A 305 -12.45 -1.16 -10.92
N LEU A 306 -12.15 -2.42 -10.58
CA LEU A 306 -11.17 -2.80 -9.56
C LEU A 306 -9.82 -2.07 -9.73
N PRO A 307 -9.18 -2.01 -10.92
CA PRO A 307 -7.90 -1.33 -11.05
C PRO A 307 -8.00 0.18 -10.81
N ARG A 308 -9.11 0.80 -11.23
CA ARG A 308 -9.37 2.23 -11.01
C ARG A 308 -9.59 2.52 -9.53
N ASN A 309 -10.35 1.69 -8.83
CA ASN A 309 -10.64 1.83 -7.41
C ASN A 309 -9.37 1.59 -6.55
N ALA A 310 -8.57 0.58 -6.89
CA ALA A 310 -7.29 0.34 -6.25
C ALA A 310 -6.34 1.55 -6.42
N PHE A 311 -6.31 2.16 -7.61
CA PHE A 311 -5.51 3.38 -7.82
C PHE A 311 -5.99 4.58 -6.99
N ARG A 312 -7.30 4.73 -6.75
CA ARG A 312 -7.84 5.78 -5.87
C ARG A 312 -7.35 5.60 -4.43
N ILE A 313 -7.36 4.37 -3.93
CA ILE A 313 -6.85 4.03 -2.59
C ILE A 313 -5.34 4.31 -2.51
N PHE A 314 -4.58 3.91 -3.53
CA PHE A 314 -3.14 4.19 -3.61
C PHE A 314 -2.83 5.69 -3.61
N THR A 315 -3.61 6.50 -4.33
CA THR A 315 -3.44 7.95 -4.37
C THR A 315 -3.62 8.58 -2.99
N ILE A 316 -4.55 8.06 -2.17
CA ILE A 316 -4.74 8.51 -0.79
C ILE A 316 -3.54 8.14 0.07
N LEU A 317 -3.04 6.90 -0.04
CA LEU A 317 -1.81 6.52 0.68
C LEU A 317 -0.65 7.45 0.32
N VAL A 318 -0.47 7.74 -0.96
CA VAL A 318 0.54 8.69 -1.45
C VAL A 318 0.37 10.08 -0.83
N GLU A 319 -0.85 10.60 -0.82
CA GLU A 319 -1.17 11.93 -0.27
C GLU A 319 -0.79 12.01 1.21
N PHE A 320 -1.22 11.04 2.02
CA PHE A 320 -1.00 11.10 3.47
C PHE A 320 0.38 10.63 3.93
N LEU A 321 0.91 9.55 3.33
CA LEU A 321 2.21 9.01 3.70
C LEU A 321 3.35 9.77 3.03
N CYS A 322 3.30 9.97 1.72
CA CYS A 322 4.44 10.53 1.00
C CYS A 322 4.45 12.05 1.10
N ILE A 323 3.34 12.74 0.82
CA ILE A 323 3.32 14.21 0.77
C ILE A 323 3.17 14.79 2.18
N GLU A 324 2.10 14.42 2.90
CA GLU A 324 1.80 15.02 4.19
C GLU A 324 2.74 14.58 5.31
N HIS A 325 3.42 13.44 5.20
CA HIS A 325 4.30 12.93 6.27
C HIS A 325 5.77 12.98 5.89
N ILE A 326 6.19 12.21 4.87
CA ILE A 326 7.61 12.12 4.51
C ILE A 326 8.11 13.44 3.94
N ASP A 327 7.48 13.95 2.89
CA ASP A 327 7.91 15.15 2.18
C ASP A 327 7.96 16.38 3.10
N TYR A 328 6.92 16.53 3.94
CA TYR A 328 6.87 17.54 5.01
C TYR A 328 8.07 17.43 5.98
N ALA A 329 8.37 16.22 6.45
CA ALA A 329 9.49 15.97 7.37
C ALA A 329 10.85 16.22 6.70
N LEU A 330 10.99 15.87 5.41
CA LEU A 330 12.21 16.16 4.63
C LEU A 330 12.42 17.66 4.45
N GLU A 331 11.38 18.43 4.12
CA GLU A 331 11.48 19.89 4.01
C GLU A 331 11.83 20.55 5.34
N THR A 332 11.20 20.10 6.43
CA THR A 332 11.50 20.58 7.78
C THR A 332 12.93 20.21 8.18
N GLY A 333 13.37 19.00 7.87
CA GLY A 333 14.72 18.50 8.12
C GLY A 333 15.77 19.29 7.35
N LEU A 334 15.51 19.61 6.08
CA LEU A 334 16.38 20.42 5.23
C LEU A 334 16.57 21.84 5.79
N ALA A 335 15.50 22.45 6.30
CA ALA A 335 15.57 23.76 6.95
C ALA A 335 16.33 23.74 8.28
N GLY A 336 16.41 22.58 8.93
CA GLY A 336 17.17 22.34 10.17
C GLY A 336 18.68 22.14 9.96
N ILE A 337 19.16 22.00 8.72
CA ILE A 337 20.58 21.86 8.44
C ILE A 337 21.30 23.20 8.71
N PRO A 338 22.35 23.22 9.55
CA PRO A 338 23.14 24.44 9.81
C PRO A 338 23.78 25.00 8.54
N SER A 339 24.21 26.26 8.59
CA SER A 339 25.08 26.80 7.52
C SER A 339 26.46 26.15 7.56
N SER A 340 27.17 26.17 6.44
CA SER A 340 28.55 25.66 6.31
C SER A 340 29.54 26.34 7.26
N ASP A 341 29.22 27.54 7.74
CA ASP A 341 30.04 28.33 8.66
C ASP A 341 29.74 28.06 10.15
N SER A 342 28.79 27.16 10.44
CA SER A 342 28.46 26.74 11.80
C SER A 342 29.62 25.99 12.44
N ARG A 343 29.92 26.30 13.70
CA ARG A 343 30.96 25.61 14.51
C ARG A 343 30.62 24.16 14.87
N ASN A 344 29.38 23.73 14.62
CA ASN A 344 28.92 22.37 14.85
C ASN A 344 28.19 21.88 13.60
N ALA A 345 28.70 20.81 12.98
CA ALA A 345 27.96 20.04 11.99
C ALA A 345 26.89 19.22 12.72
N ASN A 346 25.62 19.61 12.59
CA ASN A 346 24.52 18.81 13.10
C ASN A 346 24.26 17.65 12.13
N LEU A 347 24.43 16.41 12.61
CA LEU A 347 24.26 15.18 11.83
C LEU A 347 22.84 14.62 11.88
N TYR A 348 21.93 15.36 12.50
CA TYR A 348 20.50 15.05 12.58
C TYR A 348 19.90 14.66 11.21
N PHE A 349 20.32 15.30 10.11
CA PHE A 349 19.78 14.96 8.79
C PHE A 349 20.15 13.54 8.33
N LEU A 350 21.26 12.97 8.80
CA LEU A 350 21.59 11.56 8.53
C LEU A 350 20.59 10.62 9.21
N ASP A 351 20.04 10.98 10.37
CA ASP A 351 19.00 10.21 11.04
C ASP A 351 17.64 10.34 10.30
N VAL A 352 17.37 11.50 9.69
CA VAL A 352 16.24 11.68 8.77
C VAL A 352 16.38 10.77 7.55
N VAL A 353 17.56 10.73 6.92
CA VAL A 353 17.87 9.86 5.77
C VAL A 353 17.64 8.39 6.13
N HIS A 354 18.13 7.94 7.29
CA HIS A 354 17.99 6.57 7.76
C HIS A 354 16.50 6.15 7.86
N GLN A 355 15.70 6.98 8.52
CA GLN A 355 14.28 6.70 8.71
C GLN A 355 13.50 6.78 7.40
N ALA A 356 13.79 7.75 6.54
CA ALA A 356 13.16 7.88 5.23
C ALA A 356 13.40 6.62 4.37
N ASN A 357 14.63 6.10 4.35
CA ASN A 357 14.96 4.87 3.62
C ASN A 357 14.17 3.66 4.12
N THR A 358 14.07 3.50 5.45
CA THR A 358 13.26 2.44 6.07
C THR A 358 11.79 2.55 5.66
N ILE A 359 11.24 3.77 5.66
CA ILE A 359 9.87 4.03 5.25
C ILE A 359 9.66 3.72 3.76
N PHE A 360 10.62 4.04 2.88
CA PHE A 360 10.52 3.68 1.47
C PHE A 360 10.47 2.18 1.23
N HIS A 361 11.25 1.39 1.97
CA HIS A 361 11.16 -0.06 1.89
C HIS A 361 9.77 -0.58 2.30
N LEU A 362 9.15 -0.01 3.34
CA LEU A 362 7.80 -0.39 3.75
C LEU A 362 6.75 0.00 2.69
N PHE A 363 6.87 1.20 2.13
CA PHE A 363 6.00 1.68 1.05
C PHE A 363 6.12 0.83 -0.22
N ASP A 364 7.36 0.53 -0.65
CA ASP A 364 7.63 -0.31 -1.81
C ASP A 364 7.08 -1.73 -1.63
N LYS A 365 7.27 -2.31 -0.44
CA LYS A 365 6.71 -3.61 -0.08
C LYS A 365 5.18 -3.60 -0.15
N GLN A 366 4.52 -2.59 0.42
CA GLN A 366 3.05 -2.46 0.34
C GLN A 366 2.56 -2.39 -1.11
N PHE A 367 3.27 -1.62 -1.95
CA PHE A 367 2.95 -1.49 -3.37
C PHE A 367 3.04 -2.84 -4.09
N ASN A 368 4.13 -3.59 -3.89
CA ASN A 368 4.35 -4.87 -4.55
C ASN A 368 3.43 -5.99 -4.02
N ASP A 369 3.23 -6.06 -2.71
CA ASP A 369 2.48 -7.17 -2.08
C ASP A 369 0.96 -7.01 -2.23
N HIS A 370 0.42 -5.79 -2.17
CA HIS A 370 -1.04 -5.57 -2.07
C HIS A 370 -1.64 -4.82 -3.25
N LEU A 371 -0.94 -3.83 -3.82
CA LEU A 371 -1.49 -3.07 -4.96
C LEU A 371 -1.22 -3.79 -6.29
N MET A 372 0.01 -4.26 -6.52
CA MET A 372 0.41 -4.89 -7.79
C MET A 372 -0.52 -6.03 -8.22
N PRO A 373 -0.96 -6.95 -7.34
CA PRO A 373 -1.89 -8.01 -7.73
C PRO A 373 -3.23 -7.50 -8.28
N LEU A 374 -3.67 -6.31 -7.87
CA LEU A 374 -4.96 -5.71 -8.28
C LEU A 374 -4.89 -4.98 -9.63
N ILE A 375 -3.69 -4.54 -10.04
CA ILE A 375 -3.50 -3.67 -11.21
C ILE A 375 -2.63 -4.30 -12.31
N SER A 376 -1.95 -5.42 -12.04
CA SER A 376 -0.96 -6.03 -12.95
C SER A 376 -1.47 -6.30 -14.37
N SER A 377 -2.75 -6.67 -14.50
CA SER A 377 -3.40 -6.96 -15.79
C SER A 377 -4.15 -5.77 -16.39
N SER A 378 -3.97 -4.57 -15.85
CA SER A 378 -4.73 -3.37 -16.22
C SER A 378 -3.86 -2.34 -16.93
N PRO A 379 -4.43 -1.57 -17.89
CA PRO A 379 -3.76 -0.38 -18.42
C PRO A 379 -3.43 0.67 -17.35
N LYS A 380 -4.07 0.62 -16.17
CA LYS A 380 -3.79 1.53 -15.05
C LYS A 380 -2.40 1.30 -14.42
N LEU A 381 -1.75 0.18 -14.71
CA LEU A 381 -0.42 -0.15 -14.20
C LEU A 381 0.63 0.94 -14.51
N SER A 382 0.64 1.46 -15.74
CA SER A 382 1.62 2.47 -16.16
C SER A 382 1.49 3.76 -15.35
N GLU A 383 0.26 4.20 -15.09
CA GLU A 383 -0.03 5.39 -14.30
C GLU A 383 0.35 5.20 -12.82
N CYS A 384 0.13 3.99 -12.27
CA CYS A 384 0.55 3.66 -10.90
C CYS A 384 2.08 3.69 -10.75
N LEU A 385 2.80 3.07 -11.71
CA LEU A 385 4.26 3.04 -11.73
C LEU A 385 4.84 4.44 -11.94
N GLN A 386 4.26 5.22 -12.85
CA GLN A 386 4.67 6.60 -13.09
C GLN A 386 4.49 7.46 -11.84
N LYS A 387 3.32 7.38 -11.19
CA LYS A 387 3.05 8.14 -9.96
C LYS A 387 4.02 7.76 -8.84
N LYS A 388 4.26 6.47 -8.64
CA LYS A 388 5.24 5.96 -7.69
C LYS A 388 6.65 6.52 -7.97
N LYS A 389 7.07 6.46 -9.23
CA LYS A 389 8.38 6.96 -9.67
C LYS A 389 8.54 8.45 -9.40
N GLU A 390 7.57 9.27 -9.80
CA GLU A 390 7.60 10.73 -9.58
C GLU A 390 7.78 11.10 -8.10
N ILE A 391 7.08 10.40 -7.22
CA ILE A 391 7.12 10.64 -5.78
C ILE A 391 8.48 10.25 -5.21
N ILE A 392 8.99 9.07 -5.58
CA ILE A 392 10.32 8.61 -5.16
C ILE A 392 11.40 9.60 -5.62
N GLU A 393 11.39 9.99 -6.90
CA GLU A 393 12.35 10.96 -7.44
C GLU A 393 12.29 12.31 -6.71
N GLN A 394 11.10 12.80 -6.36
CA GLN A 394 10.94 14.04 -5.60
C GLN A 394 11.58 13.97 -4.21
N MET A 395 11.39 12.87 -3.49
CA MET A 395 11.96 12.70 -2.16
C MET A 395 13.47 12.40 -2.21
N GLU A 396 13.94 11.64 -3.21
CA GLU A 396 15.37 11.40 -3.47
C GLU A 396 16.11 12.72 -3.71
N MET A 397 15.58 13.62 -4.55
CA MET A 397 16.18 14.94 -4.77
C MET A 397 16.36 15.75 -3.46
N LYS A 398 15.37 15.68 -2.56
CA LYS A 398 15.42 16.36 -1.25
C LYS A 398 16.46 15.71 -0.33
N LEU A 399 16.53 14.38 -0.31
CA LEU A 399 17.54 13.64 0.45
C LEU A 399 18.95 13.94 -0.05
N ASP A 400 19.18 13.91 -1.36
CA ASP A 400 20.46 14.23 -1.99
C ASP A 400 20.90 15.66 -1.65
N THR A 401 19.98 16.62 -1.75
CA THR A 401 20.24 18.02 -1.38
C THR A 401 20.65 18.14 0.07
N GLY A 402 19.98 17.43 0.98
CA GLY A 402 20.29 17.50 2.40
C GLY A 402 21.57 16.77 2.78
N ILE A 403 21.89 15.66 2.11
CA ILE A 403 23.19 14.99 2.23
C ILE A 403 24.29 15.92 1.77
N ASP A 404 24.16 16.58 0.62
CA ASP A 404 25.15 17.54 0.11
C ASP A 404 25.37 18.71 1.08
N ARG A 405 24.29 19.33 1.57
CA ARG A 405 24.37 20.40 2.59
C ARG A 405 25.04 19.91 3.87
N THR A 406 24.75 18.69 4.31
CA THR A 406 25.37 18.08 5.49
C THR A 406 26.87 17.84 5.28
N LEU A 407 27.27 17.31 4.12
CA LEU A 407 28.68 17.14 3.75
C LEU A 407 29.42 18.48 3.71
N ASN A 408 28.81 19.53 3.15
CA ASN A 408 29.38 20.87 3.16
C ASN A 408 29.61 21.40 4.58
N CYS A 409 28.70 21.13 5.53
CA CYS A 409 28.90 21.47 6.94
C CYS A 409 30.07 20.69 7.56
N MET A 410 30.22 19.40 7.24
CA MET A 410 31.36 18.61 7.73
C MET A 410 32.69 19.18 7.23
N ILE A 411 32.77 19.54 5.94
CA ILE A 411 33.96 20.14 5.34
C ILE A 411 34.23 21.53 5.90
N GLY A 412 33.19 22.35 6.11
CA GLY A 412 33.29 23.65 6.77
C GLY A 412 33.89 23.55 8.17
N GLN A 413 33.46 22.56 8.96
CA GLN A 413 34.02 22.30 10.28
C GLN A 413 35.48 21.86 10.22
N MET A 414 35.85 20.96 9.30
CA MET A 414 37.26 20.57 9.10
C MET A 414 38.12 21.79 8.74
N LYS A 415 37.62 22.66 7.86
CA LYS A 415 38.30 23.91 7.48
C LYS A 415 38.48 24.84 8.68
N HIS A 416 37.48 24.98 9.53
CA HIS A 416 37.57 25.78 10.76
C HIS A 416 38.62 25.21 11.73
N ILE A 417 38.66 23.88 11.93
CA ILE A 417 39.68 23.23 12.76
C ILE A 417 41.09 23.53 12.22
N LEU A 418 41.30 23.34 10.92
CA LEU A 418 42.58 23.62 10.27
C LEU A 418 42.99 25.09 10.43
N ALA A 419 42.07 26.03 10.21
CA ALA A 419 42.36 27.46 10.33
C ALA A 419 42.65 27.92 11.77
N ALA A 420 42.03 27.28 12.76
CA ALA A 420 42.20 27.64 14.17
C ALA A 420 43.48 27.03 14.80
N GLU A 421 43.86 25.84 14.35
CA GLU A 421 44.90 25.04 15.01
C GLU A 421 46.24 25.04 14.27
N GLN A 422 46.24 25.21 12.94
CA GLN A 422 47.45 25.18 12.13
C GLN A 422 48.09 26.57 12.04
N LYS A 423 49.36 26.68 12.45
CA LYS A 423 50.15 27.91 12.40
C LYS A 423 51.19 27.84 11.28
N LYS A 424 51.59 29.01 10.76
CA LYS A 424 52.67 29.10 9.75
C LYS A 424 54.02 28.59 10.27
N THR A 425 54.28 28.73 11.57
CA THR A 425 55.49 28.24 12.23
C THR A 425 55.58 26.72 12.27
N ASP A 426 54.46 26.01 12.08
CA ASP A 426 54.46 24.54 12.11
C ASP A 426 55.18 23.97 10.89
N PHE A 427 55.07 24.60 9.73
CA PHE A 427 55.76 24.18 8.49
C PHE A 427 57.01 25.01 8.17
N LYS A 428 57.24 26.09 8.91
CA LYS A 428 58.45 26.90 8.84
C LYS A 428 58.89 27.33 10.24
N PRO A 429 59.46 26.40 11.03
CA PRO A 429 59.99 26.71 12.35
C PRO A 429 61.15 27.70 12.26
N GLU A 430 61.28 28.56 13.27
CA GLU A 430 62.37 29.54 13.36
C GLU A 430 63.70 28.90 13.80
N ASP A 431 63.63 27.86 14.63
CA ASP A 431 64.76 27.02 15.06
C ASP A 431 64.56 25.58 14.59
N GLU A 432 65.31 25.18 13.55
CA GLU A 432 65.23 23.84 12.96
C GLU A 432 65.86 22.74 13.84
N ASN A 433 66.67 23.09 14.85
CA ASN A 433 67.42 22.11 15.66
C ASN A 433 66.60 21.46 16.77
N ASN A 434 65.47 22.06 17.17
CA ASN A 434 64.64 21.62 18.30
C ASN A 434 63.25 21.12 17.88
N VAL A 435 63.07 20.73 16.62
CA VAL A 435 61.76 20.31 16.08
C VAL A 435 61.57 18.80 16.26
N LEU A 436 60.50 18.41 16.95
CA LEU A 436 60.07 17.03 17.04
C LEU A 436 59.27 16.64 15.79
N ILE A 437 59.77 15.68 15.02
CA ILE A 437 59.10 15.19 13.79
C ILE A 437 57.90 14.31 14.17
N GLN A 438 56.70 14.87 14.13
CA GLN A 438 55.43 14.19 14.35
C GLN A 438 54.30 14.92 13.60
N TYR A 439 53.12 14.31 13.50
CA TYR A 439 51.96 15.02 12.95
C TYR A 439 51.51 16.17 13.89
N THR A 440 50.91 17.19 13.32
CA THR A 440 50.49 18.43 13.97
C THR A 440 49.24 18.21 14.83
N ASN A 441 49.01 19.12 15.79
CA ASN A 441 47.78 19.09 16.59
C ASN A 441 46.53 19.32 15.73
N ALA A 442 46.64 20.09 14.63
CA ALA A 442 45.56 20.27 13.69
C ALA A 442 45.21 18.95 12.99
N CYS A 443 46.21 18.18 12.56
CA CYS A 443 46.01 16.85 11.98
C CYS A 443 45.28 15.89 12.93
N VAL A 444 45.68 15.84 14.21
CA VAL A 444 45.01 15.02 15.23
C VAL A 444 43.54 15.38 15.34
N LYS A 445 43.22 16.67 15.48
CA LYS A 445 41.85 17.15 15.66
C LYS A 445 40.98 16.88 14.43
N VAL A 446 41.51 17.09 13.23
CA VAL A 446 40.80 16.79 11.97
C VAL A 446 40.56 15.30 11.82
N CYS A 447 41.57 14.44 12.02
CA CYS A 447 41.42 13.00 11.90
C CYS A 447 40.41 12.44 12.92
N ALA A 448 40.46 12.89 14.17
CA ALA A 448 39.50 12.51 15.19
C ALA A 448 38.07 12.91 14.81
N TYR A 449 37.89 14.12 14.27
CA TYR A 449 36.59 14.58 13.78
C TYR A 449 36.09 13.74 12.60
N VAL A 450 36.92 13.51 11.58
CA VAL A 450 36.57 12.73 10.39
C VAL A 450 36.15 11.31 10.76
N ARG A 451 36.90 10.62 11.63
CA ARG A 451 36.54 9.26 12.09
C ARG A 451 35.15 9.21 12.70
N LYS A 452 34.83 10.18 13.56
CA LYS A 452 33.49 10.30 14.17
C LYS A 452 32.39 10.50 13.12
N GLN A 453 32.65 11.30 12.07
CA GLN A 453 31.67 11.50 10.99
C GLN A 453 31.45 10.24 10.17
N VAL A 454 32.53 9.55 9.81
CA VAL A 454 32.49 8.30 9.04
C VAL A 454 31.71 7.21 9.77
N GLU A 455 31.93 7.06 11.09
CA GLU A 455 31.16 6.12 11.91
C GLU A 455 29.66 6.44 11.88
N LYS A 456 29.29 7.72 12.01
CA LYS A 456 27.88 8.12 11.95
C LYS A 456 27.27 7.84 10.58
N ILE A 457 27.96 8.16 9.48
CA ILE A 457 27.48 7.87 8.11
C ILE A 457 27.24 6.36 7.93
N LYS A 458 28.18 5.52 8.36
CA LYS A 458 28.06 4.05 8.27
C LYS A 458 26.89 3.49 9.07
N ASN A 459 26.49 4.16 10.15
CA ASN A 459 25.38 3.72 11.00
C ASN A 459 24.02 4.27 10.52
N SER A 460 24.00 5.33 9.71
CA SER A 460 22.77 6.00 9.26
C SER A 460 22.34 5.61 7.84
N MET A 461 23.22 5.01 7.04
CA MET A 461 22.95 4.62 5.65
C MET A 461 23.29 3.15 5.42
N ASP A 462 22.76 2.56 4.35
CA ASP A 462 22.99 1.15 4.00
C ASP A 462 23.45 0.95 2.54
N GLY A 463 23.95 -0.26 2.26
CA GLY A 463 24.32 -0.69 0.92
C GLY A 463 25.28 0.26 0.19
N LYS A 464 25.00 0.49 -1.09
CA LYS A 464 25.82 1.36 -1.97
C LYS A 464 25.72 2.84 -1.62
N ASN A 465 24.68 3.26 -0.89
CA ASN A 465 24.51 4.67 -0.52
C ASN A 465 25.63 5.11 0.43
N VAL A 466 26.05 4.24 1.35
CA VAL A 466 27.21 4.48 2.23
C VAL A 466 28.47 4.74 1.40
N ASP A 467 28.74 3.88 0.41
CA ASP A 467 29.96 3.97 -0.41
C ASP A 467 29.99 5.27 -1.22
N THR A 468 28.86 5.66 -1.83
CA THR A 468 28.73 6.92 -2.58
C THR A 468 28.96 8.14 -1.70
N VAL A 469 28.35 8.18 -0.52
CA VAL A 469 28.50 9.32 0.40
C VAL A 469 29.90 9.40 1.00
N LEU A 470 30.51 8.25 1.36
CA LEU A 470 31.89 8.21 1.82
C LEU A 470 32.89 8.58 0.72
N MET A 471 32.62 8.19 -0.53
CA MET A 471 33.42 8.60 -1.68
C MET A 471 33.40 10.12 -1.84
N GLU A 472 32.22 10.74 -1.84
CA GLU A 472 32.10 12.19 -1.98
C GLU A 472 32.74 12.94 -0.79
N LEU A 473 32.51 12.49 0.45
CA LEU A 473 33.18 13.03 1.63
C LEU A 473 34.69 12.93 1.51
N GLY A 474 35.21 11.78 1.06
CA GLY A 474 36.63 11.52 0.91
C GLY A 474 37.29 12.39 -0.16
N VAL A 475 36.62 12.60 -1.30
CA VAL A 475 37.10 13.51 -2.35
C VAL A 475 37.14 14.96 -1.87
N ARG A 476 36.09 15.43 -1.18
CA ARG A 476 36.06 16.78 -0.59
C ARG A 476 37.10 16.96 0.52
N PHE A 477 37.29 15.94 1.35
CA PHE A 477 38.30 15.93 2.40
C PHE A 477 39.71 16.01 1.81
N HIS A 478 40.03 15.18 0.80
CA HIS A 478 41.30 15.26 0.08
C HIS A 478 41.52 16.67 -0.51
N ARG A 479 40.51 17.21 -1.19
CA ARG A 479 40.58 18.55 -1.79
C ARG A 479 40.86 19.63 -0.73
N LEU A 480 40.17 19.57 0.41
CA LEU A 480 40.40 20.50 1.52
C LEU A 480 41.84 20.45 2.02
N ILE A 481 42.39 19.25 2.24
CA ILE A 481 43.78 19.10 2.71
C ILE A 481 44.77 19.59 1.64
N TYR A 482 44.56 19.24 0.37
CA TYR A 482 45.40 19.71 -0.73
C TYR A 482 45.45 21.24 -0.81
N GLU A 483 44.28 21.90 -0.83
CA GLU A 483 44.17 23.36 -0.86
C GLU A 483 44.75 24.01 0.41
N HIS A 484 44.62 23.37 1.57
CA HIS A 484 45.20 23.86 2.82
C HIS A 484 46.73 23.84 2.79
N LEU A 485 47.34 22.75 2.32
CA LEU A 485 48.80 22.63 2.23
C LEU A 485 49.40 23.67 1.28
N GLN A 486 48.69 24.05 0.21
CA GLN A 486 49.15 25.08 -0.72
C GLN A 486 49.24 26.49 -0.12
N GLN A 487 48.67 26.73 1.06
CA GLN A 487 48.68 28.06 1.71
C GLN A 487 49.96 28.33 2.51
N TYR A 488 50.86 27.35 2.62
CA TYR A 488 52.06 27.41 3.44
C TYR A 488 53.34 27.33 2.62
N SER A 489 54.44 27.75 3.25
CA SER A 489 55.79 27.55 2.73
C SER A 489 56.56 26.63 3.67
N TYR A 490 57.36 25.73 3.11
CA TYR A 490 57.93 24.59 3.84
C TYR A 490 59.45 24.67 3.93
N SER A 491 59.99 24.60 5.15
CA SER A 491 61.38 24.21 5.39
C SER A 491 61.57 22.71 5.15
N CYS A 492 62.81 22.21 5.13
CA CYS A 492 63.05 20.76 5.04
C CYS A 492 62.38 20.01 6.21
N MET A 493 62.53 20.53 7.44
CA MET A 493 61.92 19.97 8.63
C MET A 493 60.39 20.08 8.62
N GLY A 494 59.84 21.22 8.19
CA GLY A 494 58.40 21.39 8.03
C GLY A 494 57.78 20.54 6.91
N GLY A 495 58.55 20.24 5.86
CA GLY A 495 58.17 19.25 4.85
C GLY A 495 58.05 17.85 5.43
N MET A 496 58.94 17.45 6.35
CA MET A 496 58.82 16.18 7.07
C MET A 496 57.57 16.12 7.95
N LEU A 497 57.22 17.20 8.64
CA LEU A 497 55.96 17.29 9.40
C LEU A 497 54.73 17.17 8.48
N ALA A 498 54.76 17.82 7.31
CA ALA A 498 53.68 17.71 6.32
C ALA A 498 53.50 16.27 5.80
N ILE A 499 54.60 15.53 5.61
CA ILE A 499 54.55 14.09 5.25
C ILE A 499 53.89 13.30 6.39
N CYS A 500 54.24 13.56 7.65
CA CYS A 500 53.59 12.91 8.81
C CYS A 500 52.08 13.21 8.87
N ASP A 501 51.67 14.46 8.65
CA ASP A 501 50.26 14.85 8.60
C ASP A 501 49.51 14.10 7.50
N VAL A 502 50.06 14.09 6.28
CA VAL A 502 49.42 13.41 5.14
C VAL A 502 49.41 11.90 5.31
N ALA A 503 50.42 11.31 5.95
CA ALA A 503 50.41 9.89 6.29
C ALA A 503 49.26 9.53 7.26
N GLU A 504 48.98 10.39 8.24
CA GLU A 504 47.87 10.18 9.18
C GLU A 504 46.50 10.46 8.53
N TYR A 505 46.38 11.50 7.69
CA TYR A 505 45.18 11.74 6.88
C TYR A 505 44.88 10.56 5.94
N ARG A 506 45.92 10.00 5.30
CA ARG A 506 45.83 8.81 4.45
C ARG A 506 45.37 7.59 5.25
N LYS A 507 45.90 7.40 6.46
CA LYS A 507 45.45 6.32 7.37
C LYS A 507 43.98 6.48 7.72
N CYS A 508 43.54 7.69 8.03
CA CYS A 508 42.13 8.01 8.26
C CYS A 508 41.27 7.72 7.02
N ALA A 509 41.72 8.12 5.83
CA ALA A 509 41.03 7.88 4.56
C ALA A 509 40.93 6.38 4.22
N LYS A 510 41.90 5.56 4.64
CA LYS A 510 41.84 4.10 4.46
C LYS A 510 40.62 3.47 5.15
N ASP A 511 40.17 4.02 6.28
CA ASP A 511 39.01 3.53 7.03
C ASP A 511 37.69 3.72 6.27
N PHE A 512 37.67 4.57 5.23
CA PHE A 512 36.52 4.77 4.37
C PHE A 512 36.26 3.54 3.51
N LYS A 513 37.30 2.72 3.25
CA LYS A 513 37.27 1.55 2.36
C LYS A 513 36.89 1.87 0.90
N ILE A 514 37.16 3.10 0.45
CA ILE A 514 36.93 3.55 -0.93
C ILE A 514 38.28 3.64 -1.68
N PRO A 515 38.52 2.81 -2.71
CA PRO A 515 39.80 2.75 -3.43
C PRO A 515 40.24 4.09 -4.03
N LEU A 516 39.32 4.83 -4.65
CA LEU A 516 39.62 6.14 -5.25
C LEU A 516 40.14 7.13 -4.21
N VAL A 517 39.51 7.18 -3.03
CA VAL A 517 39.92 8.11 -1.96
C VAL A 517 41.31 7.75 -1.46
N LEU A 518 41.61 6.46 -1.28
CA LEU A 518 42.95 6.01 -0.89
C LEU A 518 44.00 6.40 -1.93
N GLN A 519 43.72 6.20 -3.22
CA GLN A 519 44.62 6.57 -4.31
C GLN A 519 44.89 8.08 -4.36
N LEU A 520 43.88 8.91 -4.09
CA LEU A 520 44.06 10.36 -3.99
C LEU A 520 45.05 10.72 -2.87
N PHE A 521 44.88 10.13 -1.68
CA PHE A 521 45.81 10.36 -0.56
C PHE A 521 47.20 9.72 -0.77
N ASP A 522 47.31 8.60 -1.49
CA ASP A 522 48.60 8.03 -1.92
C ASP A 522 49.35 9.03 -2.80
N THR A 523 48.64 9.64 -3.75
CA THR A 523 49.20 10.63 -4.68
C THR A 523 49.60 11.90 -3.93
N LEU A 524 48.78 12.38 -3.00
CA LEU A 524 49.09 13.54 -2.16
C LEU A 524 50.32 13.29 -1.28
N HIS A 525 50.42 12.11 -0.68
CA HIS A 525 51.60 11.72 0.11
C HIS A 525 52.87 11.72 -0.77
N ALA A 526 52.79 11.21 -1.99
CA ALA A 526 53.90 11.28 -2.94
C ALA A 526 54.28 12.73 -3.31
N LEU A 527 53.30 13.62 -3.47
CA LEU A 527 53.55 15.06 -3.70
C LEU A 527 54.30 15.71 -2.53
N CYS A 528 53.97 15.35 -1.28
CA CYS A 528 54.66 15.86 -0.09
C CYS A 528 56.15 15.50 -0.04
N ASN A 529 56.56 14.37 -0.64
CA ASN A 529 57.99 14.03 -0.75
C ASN A 529 58.78 15.08 -1.55
N LEU A 530 58.16 15.77 -2.51
CA LEU A 530 58.82 16.83 -3.29
C LEU A 530 59.26 18.02 -2.43
N LEU A 531 58.68 18.21 -1.24
CA LEU A 531 59.03 19.27 -0.31
C LEU A 531 60.36 19.01 0.42
N VAL A 532 60.76 17.75 0.55
CA VAL A 532 61.93 17.33 1.35
C VAL A 532 63.09 16.83 0.48
N VAL A 533 62.78 16.28 -0.70
CA VAL A 533 63.79 15.70 -1.60
C VAL A 533 64.90 16.69 -1.93
N ASN A 534 66.14 16.20 -1.95
CA ASN A 534 67.30 17.01 -2.35
C ASN A 534 67.08 17.57 -3.78
N PRO A 535 67.34 18.87 -4.03
CA PRO A 535 67.21 19.49 -5.34
C PRO A 535 67.76 18.69 -6.53
N ASP A 536 68.88 17.98 -6.35
CA ASP A 536 69.51 17.20 -7.42
C ASP A 536 68.69 15.97 -7.83
N ASN A 537 67.95 15.38 -6.88
CA ASN A 537 67.14 14.18 -7.09
C ASN A 537 65.68 14.52 -7.50
N LEU A 538 65.32 15.80 -7.55
CA LEU A 538 63.94 16.23 -7.76
C LEU A 538 63.37 15.76 -9.11
N LYS A 539 64.17 15.80 -10.19
CA LYS A 539 63.75 15.30 -11.52
C LYS A 539 63.40 13.82 -11.49
N GLN A 540 64.21 13.01 -10.81
CA GLN A 540 63.99 11.58 -10.70
C GLN A 540 62.69 11.26 -9.94
N VAL A 541 62.44 11.97 -8.83
CA VAL A 541 61.22 11.77 -8.04
C VAL A 541 59.97 12.21 -8.80
N CYS A 542 60.03 13.34 -9.53
CA CYS A 542 58.93 13.77 -10.40
C CYS A 542 58.60 12.75 -11.50
N SER A 543 59.59 11.97 -11.96
CA SER A 543 59.41 10.91 -12.96
C SER A 543 59.07 9.53 -12.37
N GLY A 544 58.87 9.43 -11.04
CA GLY A 544 58.47 8.19 -10.39
C GLY A 544 57.04 7.78 -10.74
N GLU A 545 56.76 6.47 -10.71
CA GLU A 545 55.48 5.87 -11.14
C GLU A 545 54.23 6.51 -10.52
N GLN A 546 54.32 6.95 -9.26
CA GLN A 546 53.21 7.58 -8.52
C GLN A 546 52.91 9.03 -8.95
N LEU A 547 53.89 9.74 -9.54
CA LEU A 547 53.78 11.15 -9.94
C LEU A 547 53.84 11.36 -11.46
N ALA A 548 54.29 10.35 -12.21
CA ALA A 548 54.49 10.42 -13.65
C ALA A 548 53.19 10.75 -14.43
N ASN A 549 52.04 10.37 -13.88
CA ASN A 549 50.73 10.59 -14.50
C ASN A 549 50.10 11.94 -14.15
N LEU A 550 50.76 12.78 -13.33
CA LEU A 550 50.28 14.11 -12.98
C LEU A 550 50.77 15.18 -13.96
N ASP A 551 49.98 16.24 -14.14
CA ASP A 551 50.40 17.41 -14.90
C ASP A 551 51.65 18.03 -14.24
N LYS A 552 52.66 18.35 -15.07
CA LYS A 552 53.88 19.05 -14.66
C LYS A 552 53.58 20.36 -13.92
N ASN A 553 52.48 21.03 -14.26
CA ASN A 553 52.06 22.24 -13.55
C ASN A 553 51.71 21.97 -12.07
N ILE A 554 51.07 20.83 -11.78
CA ILE A 554 50.74 20.42 -10.41
C ILE A 554 52.04 20.15 -9.64
N LEU A 555 52.95 19.37 -10.22
CA LEU A 555 54.27 19.10 -9.62
C LEU A 555 55.05 20.40 -9.37
N HIS A 556 55.06 21.31 -10.34
CA HIS A 556 55.76 22.60 -10.23
C HIS A 556 55.15 23.48 -9.14
N SER A 557 53.82 23.63 -9.09
CA SER A 557 53.13 24.40 -8.06
C SER A 557 53.41 23.88 -6.65
N PHE A 558 53.54 22.56 -6.48
CA PHE A 558 53.89 21.98 -5.17
C PHE A 558 55.35 22.26 -4.80
N VAL A 559 56.28 22.19 -5.75
CA VAL A 559 57.70 22.53 -5.54
C VAL A 559 57.89 24.03 -5.22
N GLN A 560 57.04 24.91 -5.75
CA GLN A 560 57.07 26.35 -5.43
C GLN A 560 56.79 26.65 -3.96
N LEU A 561 56.19 25.72 -3.21
CA LEU A 561 55.91 25.88 -1.78
C LEU A 561 57.19 25.77 -0.92
N ARG A 562 58.29 25.22 -1.45
CA ARG A 562 59.53 25.07 -0.70
C ARG A 562 60.18 26.42 -0.37
N ALA A 563 60.66 26.57 0.85
CA ALA A 563 61.36 27.78 1.29
C ALA A 563 62.66 28.02 0.51
N ASP A 564 63.31 26.96 0.02
CA ASP A 564 64.54 27.02 -0.79
C ASP A 564 64.28 27.16 -2.31
N TYR A 565 63.02 27.29 -2.75
CA TYR A 565 62.67 27.30 -4.18
C TYR A 565 63.50 28.30 -5.01
N ARG A 566 63.66 29.52 -4.50
CA ARG A 566 64.43 30.59 -5.16
C ARG A 566 65.94 30.40 -5.00
N SER A 567 66.41 30.04 -3.79
CA SER A 567 67.84 29.91 -3.50
C SER A 567 68.47 28.72 -4.22
N ALA A 568 67.75 27.60 -4.33
CA ALA A 568 68.17 26.40 -5.04
C ALA A 568 67.87 26.41 -6.56
N ARG A 569 67.27 27.50 -7.07
CA ARG A 569 66.92 27.69 -8.50
C ARG A 569 66.09 26.53 -9.08
N LEU A 570 65.08 26.06 -8.34
CA LEU A 570 64.34 24.83 -8.66
C LEU A 570 63.47 24.93 -9.93
N ALA A 571 63.18 26.15 -10.41
CA ALA A 571 62.42 26.37 -11.65
C ALA A 571 63.02 25.64 -12.88
N ARG A 572 64.35 25.47 -12.93
CA ARG A 572 65.07 24.78 -14.03
C ARG A 572 64.69 23.31 -14.22
N HIS A 573 63.99 22.71 -13.25
CA HIS A 573 63.59 21.31 -13.32
C HIS A 573 62.24 21.11 -14.04
N PHE A 574 61.51 22.20 -14.33
CA PHE A 574 60.16 22.19 -14.90
C PHE A 574 60.03 23.00 -16.20
N SER A 575 61.14 23.61 -16.65
CA SER A 575 61.28 24.27 -17.96
C SER A 575 61.48 23.29 -19.09
#